data_AF-A0A2E3TR52-F1
#
_entry.id   AF-A0A2E3TR52-F1
#
_cell.length_a   1.000
_cell.length_b   1.000
_cell.length_c   1.000
_cell.angle_alpha   90.00
_cell.angle_beta   90.00
_cell.angle_gamma   90.00
#
_symmetry.space_group_name_H-M   'P 1'
#
loop_
_entity.id
_entity.type
_entity.pdbx_description
1 polymer ?
#
loop_
_entity_poly.entity_id
_entity_poly.type
_entity_poly.pdbx_seq_one_letter_code
_entity_poly.pdbx_strand_id
1 'polypeptide(L)'
;MSEEQSVDEELDQGTMRERQTGRRTNRRRGGGGPTVSTIYWRDIPAQLTARGATEQSKVLLHARFQHAIDRAAGVAGLTSTDDYVKEWRNTAAPLSSGDISAKLDQLCADIEDQYPRERLEAIVANGGLDPDGASV
;
A
#
# COMPACT_ATOMS: atom_id res chain seq x y z
N MET A 1 50.75 -13.37 -16.84
CA MET A 1 51.36 -12.64 -15.72
C MET A 1 50.85 -11.22 -15.87
N SER A 2 49.69 -10.94 -15.27
CA SER A 2 49.58 -10.47 -13.86
C SER A 2 50.20 -9.07 -13.78
N GLU A 3 49.55 -8.02 -13.33
CA GLU A 3 48.28 -7.81 -12.64
C GLU A 3 48.16 -6.29 -12.67
N GLU A 4 47.13 -5.72 -13.29
CA GLU A 4 46.73 -4.34 -12.99
C GLU A 4 45.20 -4.33 -12.93
N GLN A 5 44.69 -4.99 -11.89
CA GLN A 5 43.36 -4.77 -11.36
C GLN A 5 43.38 -3.39 -10.68
N SER A 6 43.17 -2.36 -11.48
CA SER A 6 42.86 -1.01 -11.01
C SER A 6 41.36 -0.82 -11.10
N VAL A 7 40.83 -0.14 -10.08
CA VAL A 7 39.47 0.33 -9.86
C VAL A 7 38.52 -0.70 -9.23
N ASP A 8 38.67 -0.82 -7.90
CA ASP A 8 37.57 -1.14 -7.00
C ASP A 8 36.50 -0.06 -7.22
N GLU A 9 35.56 -0.41 -8.08
CA GLU A 9 34.45 0.40 -8.55
C GLU A 9 33.52 0.66 -7.37
N GLU A 10 33.77 1.79 -6.72
CA GLU A 10 32.75 2.79 -6.50
C GLU A 10 31.39 2.21 -6.11
N LEU A 11 31.23 1.97 -4.81
CA LEU A 11 29.93 2.04 -4.13
C LEU A 11 29.39 3.46 -4.32
N ASP A 12 28.97 3.78 -5.55
CA ASP A 12 28.18 4.96 -5.86
C ASP A 12 26.88 4.78 -5.10
N GLN A 13 26.84 5.53 -4.01
CA GLN A 13 25.65 5.91 -3.32
C GLN A 13 24.68 6.41 -4.38
N GLY A 14 23.76 5.52 -4.79
CA GLY A 14 22.60 5.82 -5.60
C GLY A 14 21.68 6.82 -4.89
N THR A 15 22.17 8.04 -4.70
CA THR A 15 21.41 9.25 -4.43
C THR A 15 20.78 9.71 -5.74
N MET A 16 20.22 8.77 -6.50
CA MET A 16 19.21 9.11 -7.48
C MET A 16 17.95 9.50 -6.71
N ARG A 17 17.91 10.80 -6.42
CA ARG A 17 16.72 11.59 -6.16
C ARG A 17 15.76 11.44 -7.34
N GLU A 18 15.07 10.31 -7.40
CA GLU A 18 13.89 10.10 -8.22
C GLU A 18 12.69 10.19 -7.25
N ARG A 19 12.17 11.36 -6.90
CA ARG A 19 11.41 12.24 -7.80
C ARG A 19 10.64 11.48 -8.88
N GLN A 20 9.95 10.40 -8.50
CA GLN A 20 8.84 9.88 -9.30
C GLN A 20 7.69 9.46 -8.39
N THR A 21 6.89 10.45 -7.97
CA THR A 21 5.53 10.60 -8.49
C THR A 21 4.70 9.32 -8.30
N GLY A 22 4.12 9.17 -7.11
CA GLY A 22 2.72 8.82 -7.05
C GLY A 22 1.99 9.87 -7.87
N ARG A 23 1.84 9.60 -9.17
CA ARG A 23 1.21 10.47 -10.16
C ARG A 23 -0.10 10.86 -9.52
N ARG A 24 -0.18 12.11 -9.07
CA ARG A 24 -1.43 12.79 -8.83
C ARG A 24 -2.16 12.79 -10.17
N THR A 25 -2.84 11.70 -10.50
CA THR A 25 -4.03 11.75 -11.36
C THR A 25 -5.17 12.38 -10.57
N ASN A 26 -4.90 13.50 -9.90
CA ASN A 26 -5.90 14.52 -9.64
C ASN A 26 -6.08 15.27 -10.96
N ARG A 27 -6.61 14.55 -11.97
CA ARG A 27 -7.12 15.17 -13.19
C ARG A 27 -8.29 16.02 -12.73
N ARG A 28 -8.06 17.33 -12.67
CA ARG A 28 -9.05 18.31 -12.24
C ARG A 28 -10.38 18.10 -12.97
N ARG A 29 -11.44 17.79 -12.23
CA ARG A 29 -12.83 18.18 -12.53
C ARG A 29 -13.52 18.44 -11.19
N GLY A 30 -14.06 19.64 -11.03
CA GLY A 30 -14.83 20.05 -9.86
C GLY A 30 -16.06 19.16 -9.64
N GLY A 31 -16.49 19.06 -8.38
CA GLY A 31 -17.75 18.42 -8.01
C GLY A 31 -17.77 16.89 -8.01
N GLY A 32 -16.66 16.22 -7.70
CA GLY A 32 -16.66 14.77 -7.48
C GLY A 32 -17.29 14.44 -6.13
N GLY A 33 -18.22 13.49 -6.09
CA GLY A 33 -18.85 12.99 -4.86
C GLY A 33 -17.83 12.43 -3.85
N PRO A 34 -18.29 11.94 -2.70
CA PRO A 34 -17.39 11.39 -1.69
C PRO A 34 -16.51 10.29 -2.31
N THR A 35 -15.26 10.21 -1.87
CA THR A 35 -14.28 9.20 -2.33
C THR A 35 -13.70 8.47 -1.13
N VAL A 36 -13.29 7.23 -1.31
CA VAL A 36 -12.55 6.45 -0.31
C VAL A 36 -11.20 6.08 -0.88
N SER A 37 -10.15 6.44 -0.16
CA SER A 37 -8.77 6.07 -0.44
C SER A 37 -8.36 4.93 0.48
N THR A 38 -8.12 3.77 -0.09
CA THR A 38 -7.55 2.63 0.64
C THR A 38 -6.05 2.57 0.36
N ILE A 39 -5.29 2.51 1.43
CA ILE A 39 -3.84 2.36 1.44
C ILE A 39 -3.54 0.88 1.60
N TYR A 40 -2.82 0.33 0.64
CA TYR A 40 -2.33 -1.02 0.61
C TYR A 40 -0.81 -0.99 0.66
N TRP A 41 -0.22 -2.00 1.27
CA TRP A 41 1.19 -2.33 1.12
C TRP A 41 1.26 -3.64 0.35
N ARG A 42 1.77 -3.60 -0.88
CA ARG A 42 1.62 -4.69 -1.85
C ARG A 42 0.13 -5.09 -2.02
N ASP A 43 -0.29 -6.22 -1.46
CA ASP A 43 -1.67 -6.70 -1.44
C ASP A 43 -2.36 -6.64 -0.05
N ILE A 44 -1.65 -6.15 0.98
CA ILE A 44 -2.18 -6.09 2.35
C ILE A 44 -2.78 -4.70 2.62
N PRO A 45 -4.10 -4.60 2.92
CA PRO A 45 -4.71 -3.32 3.24
C PRO A 45 -4.28 -2.84 4.64
N ALA A 46 -3.93 -1.56 4.76
CA ALA A 46 -3.39 -0.98 5.99
C ALA A 46 -4.29 0.10 6.60
N GLN A 47 -4.84 0.99 5.76
CA GLN A 47 -5.62 2.13 6.21
C GLN A 47 -6.67 2.52 5.16
N LEU A 48 -7.86 2.91 5.61
CA LEU A 48 -8.88 3.51 4.74
C LEU A 48 -9.12 4.96 5.13
N THR A 49 -9.32 5.82 4.13
CA THR A 49 -9.56 7.25 4.30
C THR A 49 -10.69 7.70 3.39
N ALA A 50 -11.87 7.96 3.94
CA ALA A 50 -12.95 8.59 3.21
C ALA A 50 -12.81 10.11 3.21
N ARG A 51 -13.00 10.73 2.04
CA ARG A 51 -13.03 12.17 1.84
C ARG A 51 -14.35 12.55 1.17
N GLY A 52 -15.18 13.27 1.90
CA GLY A 52 -16.40 13.91 1.42
C GLY A 52 -16.16 15.33 0.92
N ALA A 53 -17.25 16.06 0.67
CA ALA A 53 -17.20 17.45 0.24
C ALA A 53 -16.79 18.41 1.38
N THR A 54 -17.27 18.15 2.60
CA THR A 54 -17.07 18.99 3.78
C THR A 54 -16.37 18.28 4.94
N GLU A 55 -16.23 16.96 4.86
CA GLU A 55 -15.75 16.10 5.95
C GLU A 55 -14.78 15.03 5.45
N GLN A 56 -13.94 14.52 6.35
CA GLN A 56 -13.03 13.42 6.09
C GLN A 56 -13.01 12.47 7.29
N SER A 57 -13.10 11.18 7.00
CA SER A 57 -13.00 10.11 8.00
C SER A 57 -11.80 9.23 7.66
N LYS A 58 -11.05 8.85 8.68
CA LYS A 58 -9.92 7.92 8.54
C LYS A 58 -10.13 6.78 9.52
N VAL A 59 -9.93 5.56 9.04
CA VAL A 59 -10.02 4.35 9.84
C VAL A 59 -8.74 3.56 9.60
N LEU A 60 -8.08 3.22 10.70
CA LEU A 60 -6.94 2.32 10.72
C LEU A 60 -7.49 0.90 10.86
N LEU A 61 -7.02 0.00 10.00
CA LEU A 61 -7.38 -1.42 10.12
C LEU A 61 -6.74 -2.04 11.36
N HIS A 62 -7.23 -3.21 11.75
CA HIS A 62 -6.73 -3.93 12.91
C HIS A 62 -5.21 -4.19 12.83
N ALA A 63 -4.53 -4.22 13.97
CA ALA A 63 -3.07 -4.38 14.05
C ALA A 63 -2.54 -5.66 13.37
N ARG A 64 -3.42 -6.64 13.11
CA ARG A 64 -3.10 -7.86 12.35
C ARG A 64 -2.54 -7.56 10.96
N PHE A 65 -3.04 -6.53 10.29
CA PHE A 65 -2.58 -6.14 8.96
C PHE A 65 -1.17 -5.56 8.99
N GLN A 66 -0.87 -4.72 9.99
CA GLN A 66 0.48 -4.18 10.20
C GLN A 66 1.49 -5.29 10.49
N HIS A 67 1.11 -6.26 11.33
CA HIS A 67 1.96 -7.43 11.62
C HIS A 67 2.18 -8.30 10.38
N ALA A 68 1.17 -8.44 9.52
CA ALA A 68 1.30 -9.14 8.25
C ALA A 68 2.27 -8.40 7.32
N ILE A 69 2.17 -7.07 7.20
CA ILE A 69 3.08 -6.26 6.38
C ILE A 69 4.54 -6.42 6.81
N ASP A 70 4.84 -6.32 8.10
CA ASP A 70 6.19 -6.50 8.64
C ASP A 70 6.77 -7.88 8.29
N ARG A 71 5.99 -8.94 8.53
CA ARG A 71 6.40 -10.31 8.20
C ARG A 71 6.57 -10.51 6.69
N ALA A 72 5.66 -9.95 5.89
CA ALA A 72 5.70 -10.02 4.43
C ALA A 72 6.93 -9.30 3.86
N ALA A 73 7.30 -8.14 4.41
CA ALA A 73 8.52 -7.44 4.07
C ALA A 73 9.77 -8.26 4.40
N GLY A 74 9.79 -8.91 5.58
CA GLY A 74 10.84 -9.84 5.96
C GLY A 74 10.96 -11.03 5.00
N VAL A 75 9.85 -11.65 4.62
CA VAL A 75 9.81 -12.78 3.66
C VAL A 75 10.24 -12.36 2.25
N ALA A 76 9.80 -11.18 1.80
CA ALA A 76 10.17 -10.65 0.49
C ALA A 76 11.60 -10.09 0.41
N GLY A 77 12.29 -9.95 1.55
CA GLY A 77 13.58 -9.25 1.62
C GLY A 77 13.48 -7.74 1.39
N LEU A 78 12.27 -7.16 1.45
CA LEU A 78 12.01 -5.71 1.30
C LEU A 78 12.19 -5.00 2.64
N THR A 79 13.29 -5.28 3.34
CA THR A 79 13.59 -4.73 4.66
C THR A 79 14.27 -3.37 4.59
N SER A 80 14.71 -2.96 3.40
CA SER A 80 15.23 -1.62 3.15
C SER A 80 14.11 -0.60 3.25
N THR A 81 14.35 0.52 3.94
CA THR A 81 13.36 1.60 4.12
C THR A 81 12.80 2.10 2.78
N ASP A 82 13.63 2.15 1.75
CA ASP A 82 13.23 2.62 0.42
C ASP A 82 12.30 1.61 -0.29
N ASP A 83 12.67 0.34 -0.37
CA ASP A 83 11.83 -0.74 -0.90
C ASP A 83 10.49 -0.86 -0.16
N TYR A 84 10.53 -0.79 1.17
CA TYR A 84 9.33 -0.84 2.00
C TYR A 84 8.38 0.32 1.70
N VAL A 85 8.90 1.55 1.55
CA VAL A 85 8.09 2.75 1.27
C VAL A 85 7.61 2.79 -0.19
N LYS A 86 8.37 2.23 -1.13
CA LYS A 86 8.01 2.15 -2.56
C LYS A 86 6.82 1.25 -2.84
N GLU A 87 6.66 0.18 -2.06
CA GLU A 87 5.55 -0.78 -2.24
C GLU A 87 4.21 -0.30 -1.67
N TRP A 88 4.15 0.90 -1.09
CA TRP A 88 2.88 1.49 -0.67
C TRP A 88 2.04 1.93 -1.87
N ARG A 89 0.86 1.34 -1.99
CA ARG A 89 -0.12 1.63 -3.03
C ARG A 89 -1.30 2.36 -2.42
N ASN A 90 -1.72 3.46 -3.05
CA ASN A 90 -2.94 4.16 -2.67
C ASN A 90 -3.95 4.02 -3.80
N THR A 91 -5.10 3.43 -3.49
CA THR A 91 -6.20 3.25 -4.43
C THR A 91 -7.37 4.09 -3.97
N ALA A 92 -7.77 5.06 -4.79
CA ALA A 92 -8.96 5.86 -4.56
C ALA A 92 -10.13 5.31 -5.37
N ALA A 93 -11.24 5.02 -4.70
CA ALA A 93 -12.50 4.61 -5.29
C ALA A 93 -13.58 5.66 -5.01
N PRO A 94 -14.55 5.84 -5.93
CA PRO A 94 -15.73 6.66 -5.65
C PRO A 94 -16.55 6.01 -4.54
N LEU A 95 -16.93 6.79 -3.54
CA LEU A 95 -17.85 6.38 -2.47
C LEU A 95 -19.25 6.83 -2.85
N SER A 96 -20.27 6.07 -2.47
CA SER A 96 -21.65 6.50 -2.66
C SER A 96 -21.95 7.76 -1.86
N SER A 97 -22.75 8.67 -2.43
CA SER A 97 -23.27 9.84 -1.72
C SER A 97 -24.00 9.43 -0.44
N GLY A 98 -23.71 10.11 0.68
CA GLY A 98 -24.27 9.81 2.01
C GLY A 98 -23.21 9.89 3.10
N ASP A 99 -23.46 9.24 4.23
CA ASP A 99 -22.58 9.21 5.40
C ASP A 99 -21.26 8.50 5.12
N ILE A 100 -20.22 9.28 4.84
CA ILE A 100 -18.90 8.74 4.52
C ILE A 100 -18.31 7.93 5.68
N SER A 101 -18.65 8.29 6.92
CA SER A 101 -18.14 7.60 8.10
C SER A 101 -18.76 6.22 8.26
N ALA A 102 -20.08 6.09 8.07
CA ALA A 102 -20.76 4.80 8.12
C ALA A 102 -20.29 3.90 6.96
N LYS A 103 -20.14 4.46 5.76
CA LYS A 103 -19.61 3.71 4.61
C LYS A 103 -18.17 3.25 4.81
N LEU A 104 -17.33 4.09 5.41
CA LEU A 104 -15.95 3.75 5.73
C LEU A 104 -15.85 2.63 6.76
N ASP A 105 -16.70 2.66 7.79
CA ASP A 105 -16.82 1.60 8.79
C ASP A 105 -17.27 0.27 8.17
N GLN A 106 -18.31 0.30 7.33
CA GLN A 106 -18.76 -0.86 6.57
C GLN A 106 -17.65 -1.45 5.68
N LEU A 107 -16.92 -0.60 4.95
CA LEU A 107 -15.79 -1.01 4.12
C LEU A 107 -14.64 -1.58 4.95
N CYS A 108 -14.38 -1.02 6.13
CA CYS A 108 -13.41 -1.55 7.07
C CYS A 108 -13.81 -2.96 7.48
N ALA A 109 -15.04 -3.15 7.97
CA ALA A 109 -15.56 -4.46 8.38
C ALA A 109 -15.54 -5.49 7.24
N ASP A 110 -15.92 -5.07 6.02
CA ASP A 110 -15.90 -5.92 4.82
C ASP A 110 -14.47 -6.36 4.45
N ILE A 111 -13.50 -5.44 4.44
CA ILE A 111 -12.08 -5.81 4.23
C ILE A 111 -11.58 -6.71 5.36
N GLU A 112 -11.97 -6.44 6.58
CA GLU A 112 -11.60 -7.24 7.75
C GLU A 112 -12.13 -8.68 7.70
N ASP A 113 -13.27 -8.88 7.06
CA ASP A 113 -13.89 -10.18 6.78
C ASP A 113 -13.26 -10.87 5.56
N GLN A 114 -13.03 -10.13 4.47
CA GLN A 114 -12.40 -10.62 3.24
C GLN A 114 -10.93 -11.06 3.43
N TYR A 115 -10.26 -10.54 4.45
CA TYR A 115 -8.89 -10.88 4.83
C TYR A 115 -8.86 -11.61 6.19
N PRO A 116 -9.31 -12.88 6.24
CA PRO A 116 -9.17 -13.71 7.42
C PRO A 116 -7.69 -14.00 7.69
N ARG A 117 -7.38 -14.47 8.91
CA ARG A 117 -6.00 -14.76 9.33
C ARG A 117 -5.29 -15.70 8.36
N GLU A 118 -5.96 -16.77 7.93
CA GLU A 118 -5.42 -17.75 6.99
C GLU A 118 -4.95 -17.12 5.66
N ARG A 119 -5.75 -16.21 5.09
CA ARG A 119 -5.40 -15.48 3.86
C ARG A 119 -4.22 -14.55 4.10
N LEU A 120 -4.23 -13.80 5.20
CA LEU A 120 -3.10 -12.94 5.59
C LEU A 120 -1.81 -13.73 5.73
N GLU A 121 -1.84 -14.92 6.34
CA GLU A 121 -0.67 -15.78 6.46
C GLU A 121 -0.17 -16.27 5.10
N ALA A 122 -1.07 -16.62 4.17
CA ALA A 122 -0.70 -16.97 2.81
C ALA A 122 -0.06 -15.80 2.04
N ILE A 123 -0.63 -14.59 2.16
CA ILE A 123 -0.08 -13.36 1.58
C ILE A 123 1.34 -13.11 2.14
N VAL A 124 1.50 -13.24 3.46
CA VAL A 124 2.79 -13.08 4.15
C VAL A 124 3.83 -14.08 3.67
N ALA A 125 3.45 -15.36 3.57
CA ALA A 125 4.32 -16.42 3.07
C ALA A 125 4.76 -16.18 1.61
N ASN A 126 3.95 -15.45 0.84
CA ASN A 126 4.25 -15.04 -0.53
C ASN A 126 4.89 -13.63 -0.61
N GLY A 127 5.40 -13.10 0.50
CA GLY A 127 6.10 -11.82 0.55
C GLY A 127 5.20 -10.59 0.44
N GLY A 128 3.88 -10.71 0.65
CA GLY A 128 2.93 -9.61 0.55
C GLY A 128 2.12 -9.60 -0.74
N LEU A 129 2.21 -10.67 -1.54
CA LEU A 129 1.43 -10.87 -2.76
C LEU A 129 0.29 -11.85 -2.49
N ASP A 130 -0.95 -11.44 -2.69
CA ASP A 130 -2.09 -12.32 -2.50
C ASP A 130 -2.14 -13.38 -3.61
N PRO A 131 -2.06 -14.68 -3.27
CA PRO A 131 -2.11 -15.75 -4.27
C PRO A 131 -3.52 -15.90 -4.88
N ASP A 132 -4.56 -15.42 -4.20
CA ASP A 132 -5.97 -15.50 -4.61
C ASP A 132 -6.47 -14.23 -5.33
N GLY A 133 -5.83 -13.09 -5.08
CA GLY A 133 -6.15 -11.75 -5.60
C GLY A 133 -5.42 -11.42 -6.89
N ALA A 134 -4.66 -12.37 -7.44
CA ALA A 134 -4.16 -12.31 -8.81
C ALA A 134 -5.36 -12.20 -9.76
N SER A 135 -5.66 -10.96 -10.12
CA SER A 135 -6.73 -10.60 -11.04
C SER A 135 -6.57 -11.39 -12.34
N VAL A 136 -7.55 -12.25 -12.63
CA VAL A 136 -7.87 -12.70 -13.98
C VAL A 136 -8.37 -11.55 -14.85
#